data_AF-K1UTR1-F1
#
_entry.id   AF-K1UTR1-F1
#
_cell.length_a   1.000
_cell.length_b   1.000
_cell.length_c   1.000
_cell.angle_alpha   90.00
_cell.angle_beta   90.00
_cell.angle_gamma   90.00
#
_symmetry.space_group_name_H-M   'P 1'
#
loop_
_entity.id
_entity.type
_entity.pdbx_description
1 polymer ?
#
loop_
_entity_poly.entity_id
_entity_poly.type
_entity_poly.pdbx_seq_one_letter_code
_entity_poly.pdbx_strand_id
1 'polypeptide(L)'
;ISFADGSFTSLIELIIKHKDEKFLLALSEPHKPELPETLAKLKLPVDPVILARTVAADLDDMHLENYGLLALYSPSDIKALVEKFGTENLPPVAVFGEGTLRAAVDAGITVLANAPTPEAPSMAKAVDIYLRKVEAGEEIEPVSVVTDTRKEEFIRNQQNKLAKKSRVRRPGTSEPRK
;
A
#
# COMPACT_ATOMS: atom_id res chain seq x y z
N ILE A 1 -22.33 3.20 -20.82
CA ILE A 1 -23.07 4.26 -20.11
C ILE A 1 -22.44 4.40 -18.73
N SER A 2 -21.87 5.56 -18.41
CA SER A 2 -21.51 5.93 -17.04
C SER A 2 -22.59 6.88 -16.55
N PHE A 3 -23.24 6.55 -15.44
CA PHE A 3 -24.13 7.49 -14.75
C PHE A 3 -23.31 8.23 -13.69
N ALA A 4 -23.73 9.44 -13.30
CA ALA A 4 -23.03 10.38 -12.42
C ALA A 4 -21.86 11.19 -13.07
N ASP A 5 -21.29 12.13 -12.32
CA ASP A 5 -20.16 12.99 -12.69
C ASP A 5 -18.78 12.39 -12.30
N GLY A 6 -18.77 11.15 -11.82
CA GLY A 6 -17.57 10.47 -11.32
C GLY A 6 -17.25 10.77 -9.84
N SER A 7 -18.04 11.61 -9.17
CA SER A 7 -17.90 11.87 -7.73
C SER A 7 -18.66 10.87 -6.87
N PHE A 8 -18.16 10.66 -5.65
CA PHE A 8 -18.81 9.84 -4.64
C PHE A 8 -20.22 10.35 -4.30
N THR A 9 -20.36 11.67 -4.15
CA THR A 9 -21.64 12.32 -3.79
C THR A 9 -22.70 12.08 -4.84
N SER A 10 -22.37 12.29 -6.13
CA SER A 10 -23.31 12.09 -7.24
C SER A 10 -23.79 10.63 -7.35
N LEU A 11 -22.89 9.67 -7.10
CA LEU A 11 -23.25 8.26 -7.06
C LEU A 11 -24.26 7.96 -5.95
N ILE A 12 -24.04 8.47 -4.73
CA ILE A 12 -24.95 8.26 -3.60
C ILE A 12 -26.32 8.89 -3.87
N GLU A 13 -26.38 10.11 -4.40
CA GLU A 13 -27.64 10.77 -4.76
C GLU A 13 -28.46 9.97 -5.76
N LEU A 14 -27.79 9.39 -6.77
CA LEU A 14 -28.45 8.56 -7.78
C LEU A 14 -29.04 7.29 -7.15
N ILE A 15 -28.28 6.61 -6.28
CA ILE A 15 -28.75 5.40 -5.58
C ILE A 15 -29.94 5.75 -4.68
N ILE A 16 -29.92 6.89 -3.98
CA ILE A 16 -31.04 7.33 -3.13
C ILE A 16 -32.32 7.59 -3.94
N LYS A 17 -32.22 8.16 -5.16
CA LYS A 17 -33.38 8.36 -6.04
C LYS A 17 -34.05 7.05 -6.44
N HIS A 18 -33.29 5.94 -6.43
CA HIS A 18 -33.76 4.60 -6.77
C HIS A 18 -33.66 3.64 -5.56
N LYS A 19 -33.88 4.14 -4.34
CA LYS A 19 -33.69 3.40 -3.09
C LYS A 19 -34.49 2.09 -2.96
N ASP A 20 -35.54 1.93 -3.75
CA ASP A 20 -36.42 0.75 -3.73
C ASP A 20 -35.89 -0.39 -4.63
N GLU A 21 -34.86 -0.13 -5.44
CA GLU A 21 -34.15 -1.12 -6.26
C GLU A 21 -33.15 -1.93 -5.45
N LYS A 22 -32.76 -3.11 -5.94
CA LYS A 22 -31.70 -3.94 -5.32
C LYS A 22 -30.37 -3.69 -6.03
N PHE A 23 -29.32 -3.42 -5.26
CA PHE A 23 -28.00 -3.12 -5.81
C PHE A 23 -26.98 -4.21 -5.46
N LEU A 24 -26.16 -4.56 -6.45
CA LEU A 24 -24.95 -5.36 -6.23
C LEU A 24 -23.75 -4.42 -6.17
N LEU A 25 -22.97 -4.47 -5.09
CA LEU A 25 -21.76 -3.68 -4.93
C LEU A 25 -20.53 -4.56 -5.18
N ALA A 26 -20.05 -4.53 -6.42
CA ALA A 26 -18.81 -5.18 -6.81
C ALA A 26 -17.59 -4.41 -6.24
N LEU A 27 -16.74 -5.12 -5.50
CA LEU A 27 -15.56 -4.58 -4.83
C LEU A 27 -14.33 -5.44 -5.12
N SER A 28 -13.15 -4.85 -4.93
CA SER A 28 -11.89 -5.58 -4.79
C SER A 28 -11.51 -5.73 -3.31
N GLU A 29 -10.54 -6.58 -3.01
CA GLU A 29 -9.92 -6.67 -1.70
C GLU A 29 -8.43 -6.37 -1.81
N PRO A 30 -7.89 -5.37 -1.07
CA PRO A 30 -8.60 -4.47 -0.17
C PRO A 30 -9.39 -3.38 -0.91
N HIS A 31 -10.53 -2.95 -0.35
CA HIS A 31 -11.30 -1.80 -0.81
C HIS A 31 -11.38 -0.71 0.26
N LYS A 32 -11.62 0.54 -0.17
CA LYS A 32 -11.92 1.63 0.75
C LYS A 32 -13.29 1.40 1.42
N PRO A 33 -13.40 1.51 2.75
CA PRO A 33 -14.64 1.21 3.46
C PRO A 33 -15.70 2.31 3.30
N GLU A 34 -15.35 3.47 2.76
CA GLU A 34 -16.21 4.65 2.66
C GLU A 34 -17.54 4.38 1.95
N LEU A 35 -17.51 3.68 0.82
CA LEU A 35 -18.72 3.36 0.04
C LEU A 35 -19.60 2.32 0.75
N PRO A 36 -19.08 1.13 1.15
CA PRO A 36 -19.86 0.17 1.93
C PRO A 36 -20.44 0.76 3.23
N GLU A 37 -19.66 1.56 3.96
CA GLU A 37 -20.11 2.19 5.20
C GLU A 37 -21.23 3.19 4.98
N THR A 38 -21.16 3.99 3.90
CA THR A 38 -22.18 5.00 3.60
C THR A 38 -23.49 4.35 3.17
N LEU A 39 -23.43 3.34 2.30
CA LEU A 39 -24.62 2.60 1.86
C LEU A 39 -25.30 1.86 3.03
N ALA A 40 -24.50 1.25 3.92
CA ALA A 40 -25.01 0.62 5.13
C ALA A 40 -25.69 1.62 6.09
N LYS A 41 -25.14 2.83 6.27
CA LYS A 41 -25.74 3.88 7.09
C LYS A 41 -27.08 4.37 6.53
N LEU A 42 -27.20 4.44 5.21
CA LEU A 42 -28.42 4.81 4.52
C LEU A 42 -29.46 3.69 4.48
N LYS A 43 -29.14 2.50 5.01
CA LYS A 43 -30.00 1.30 5.02
C LYS A 43 -30.51 0.92 3.62
N LEU A 44 -29.67 1.14 2.61
CA LEU A 44 -30.00 0.80 1.24
C LEU A 44 -29.84 -0.72 1.02
N PRO A 45 -30.71 -1.36 0.23
CA PRO A 45 -30.63 -2.78 -0.10
C PRO A 45 -29.48 -3.05 -1.07
N VAL A 46 -28.27 -3.16 -0.52
CA VAL A 46 -27.02 -3.37 -1.27
C VAL A 46 -26.32 -4.65 -0.79
N ASP A 47 -26.04 -5.55 -1.72
CA ASP A 47 -25.28 -6.77 -1.49
C ASP A 47 -23.82 -6.59 -1.98
N PRO A 48 -22.81 -6.57 -1.08
CA PRO A 48 -21.42 -6.48 -1.51
C PRO A 48 -20.88 -7.82 -2.01
N VAL A 49 -20.14 -7.80 -3.11
CA VAL A 49 -19.44 -8.96 -3.68
C VAL A 49 -17.99 -8.60 -3.97
N ILE A 50 -17.05 -9.42 -3.49
CA ILE A 50 -15.62 -9.29 -3.82
C ILE A 50 -15.36 -10.02 -5.13
N LEU A 51 -15.06 -9.28 -6.20
CA LEU A 51 -14.75 -9.84 -7.52
C LEU A 51 -13.25 -10.03 -7.76
N ALA A 52 -12.40 -9.31 -7.03
CA ALA A 52 -10.95 -9.40 -7.18
C ALA A 52 -10.26 -9.33 -5.81
N ARG A 53 -9.18 -10.10 -5.64
CA ARG A 53 -8.29 -10.03 -4.47
C ARG A 53 -6.89 -9.70 -4.95
N THR A 54 -6.33 -8.62 -4.41
CA THR A 54 -4.91 -8.33 -4.53
C THR A 54 -4.17 -9.19 -3.51
N VAL A 55 -3.37 -10.13 -4.02
CA VAL A 55 -2.48 -10.97 -3.22
C VAL A 55 -1.03 -10.61 -3.52
N ALA A 56 -0.13 -10.89 -2.59
CA ALA A 56 1.30 -10.81 -2.87
C ALA A 56 1.64 -11.77 -4.02
N ALA A 57 2.60 -11.39 -4.86
CA ALA A 57 3.12 -12.29 -5.88
C ALA A 57 3.77 -13.50 -5.21
N ASP A 58 3.68 -14.66 -5.85
CA ASP A 58 4.48 -15.81 -5.45
C ASP A 58 5.93 -15.58 -5.89
N LEU A 59 6.85 -15.81 -4.96
CA LEU A 59 8.29 -15.59 -5.10
C LEU A 59 9.09 -16.89 -4.95
N ASP A 60 8.44 -18.06 -4.95
CA ASP A 60 9.11 -19.37 -4.77
C ASP A 60 10.22 -19.64 -5.80
N ASP A 61 9.98 -19.28 -7.06
CA ASP A 61 10.95 -19.52 -8.14
C ASP A 61 11.98 -18.38 -8.30
N MET A 62 12.01 -17.42 -7.37
CA MET A 62 12.89 -16.26 -7.46
C MET A 62 14.20 -16.49 -6.69
N HIS A 63 15.32 -16.47 -7.41
CA HIS A 63 16.66 -16.59 -6.86
C HIS A 63 17.32 -15.21 -6.75
N LEU A 64 17.39 -14.65 -5.55
CA LEU A 64 17.91 -13.29 -5.32
C LEU A 64 19.36 -13.09 -5.78
N GLU A 65 20.18 -14.14 -5.75
CA GLU A 65 21.56 -14.16 -6.23
C GLU A 65 21.74 -13.83 -7.72
N ASN A 66 20.68 -13.96 -8.53
CA ASN A 66 20.70 -13.59 -9.94
C ASN A 66 20.49 -12.09 -10.18
N TYR A 67 20.19 -11.32 -9.14
CA TYR A 67 19.86 -9.91 -9.24
C TYR A 67 20.95 -9.05 -8.60
N GLY A 68 21.46 -8.06 -9.34
CA GLY A 68 22.43 -7.09 -8.82
C GLY A 68 21.81 -5.94 -8.01
N LEU A 69 20.48 -5.74 -8.11
CA LEU A 69 19.74 -4.68 -7.43
C LEU A 69 18.25 -5.04 -7.39
N LEU A 70 17.59 -4.76 -6.27
CA LEU A 70 16.14 -4.87 -6.09
C LEU A 70 15.50 -3.48 -6.08
N ALA A 71 14.53 -3.23 -6.97
CA ALA A 71 13.78 -1.98 -7.01
C ALA A 71 12.35 -2.19 -6.49
N LEU A 72 12.02 -1.61 -5.33
CA LEU A 72 10.76 -1.82 -4.62
C LEU A 72 9.91 -0.54 -4.67
N TYR A 73 8.62 -0.69 -4.96
CA TYR A 73 7.73 0.45 -5.24
C TYR A 73 6.64 0.65 -4.20
N SER A 74 6.41 -0.35 -3.34
CA SER A 74 5.38 -0.29 -2.31
C SER A 74 5.81 -0.91 -0.98
N PRO A 75 5.22 -0.47 0.16
CA PRO A 75 5.41 -1.14 1.45
C PRO A 75 5.02 -2.63 1.43
N SER A 76 4.06 -3.02 0.58
CA SER A 76 3.66 -4.41 0.43
C SER A 76 4.76 -5.25 -0.22
N ASP A 77 5.54 -4.65 -1.14
CA ASP A 77 6.69 -5.32 -1.77
C ASP A 77 7.75 -5.63 -0.72
N ILE A 78 8.03 -4.66 0.18
CA ILE A 78 8.95 -4.86 1.32
C ILE A 78 8.48 -6.04 2.16
N LYS A 79 7.19 -6.04 2.53
CA LYS A 79 6.62 -7.10 3.37
C LYS A 79 6.75 -8.48 2.72
N ALA A 80 6.39 -8.59 1.44
CA ALA A 80 6.48 -9.85 0.71
C ALA A 80 7.94 -10.34 0.58
N LEU A 81 8.88 -9.43 0.33
CA LEU A 81 10.30 -9.74 0.28
C LEU A 81 10.81 -10.27 1.63
N VAL A 82 10.50 -9.57 2.73
CA VAL A 82 10.93 -9.94 4.08
C VAL A 82 10.31 -11.27 4.54
N GLU A 83 9.02 -11.48 4.27
CA GLU A 83 8.34 -12.73 4.63
C GLU A 83 8.94 -13.95 3.90
N LYS A 84 9.43 -13.76 2.67
CA LYS A 84 9.98 -14.85 1.85
C LYS A 84 11.48 -15.08 2.05
N PHE A 85 12.27 -14.01 2.03
CA PHE A 85 13.74 -14.08 1.99
C PHE A 85 14.40 -13.57 3.27
N GLY A 86 13.64 -12.98 4.19
CA GLY A 86 14.20 -12.26 5.34
C GLY A 86 14.88 -10.96 4.91
N THR A 87 15.77 -10.46 5.77
CA THR A 87 16.54 -9.24 5.52
C THR A 87 18.05 -9.48 5.41
N GLU A 88 18.48 -10.72 5.63
CA GLU A 88 19.88 -11.10 5.54
C GLU A 88 20.27 -11.40 4.08
N ASN A 89 21.47 -10.98 3.68
CA ASN A 89 22.03 -11.23 2.35
C ASN A 89 21.15 -10.79 1.16
N LEU A 90 20.36 -9.73 1.35
CA LEU A 90 19.64 -9.11 0.24
C LEU A 90 20.63 -8.41 -0.71
N PRO A 91 20.39 -8.47 -2.03
CA PRO A 91 21.06 -7.58 -2.96
C PRO A 91 20.82 -6.11 -2.58
N PRO A 92 21.64 -5.17 -3.09
CA PRO A 92 21.37 -3.74 -3.03
C PRO A 92 19.90 -3.40 -3.25
N VAL A 93 19.30 -2.57 -2.38
CA VAL A 93 17.88 -2.19 -2.48
C VAL A 93 17.73 -0.73 -2.86
N ALA A 94 16.89 -0.49 -3.87
CA ALA A 94 16.39 0.81 -4.28
C ALA A 94 14.88 0.91 -4.00
N VAL A 95 14.41 2.04 -3.47
CA VAL A 95 13.00 2.22 -3.09
C VAL A 95 12.35 3.45 -3.74
N PHE A 96 11.08 3.31 -4.12
CA PHE A 96 10.27 4.43 -4.61
C PHE A 96 9.25 4.88 -3.55
N GLY A 97 9.32 6.13 -3.14
CA GLY A 97 8.41 6.80 -2.22
C GLY A 97 8.85 6.71 -0.75
N GLU A 98 8.47 7.73 0.02
CA GLU A 98 8.76 7.84 1.45
C GLU A 98 8.14 6.68 2.25
N GLY A 99 6.93 6.25 1.88
CA GLY A 99 6.26 5.13 2.55
C GLY A 99 7.02 3.80 2.39
N THR A 100 7.58 3.56 1.20
CA THR A 100 8.36 2.36 0.90
C THR A 100 9.72 2.41 1.59
N LEU A 101 10.40 3.57 1.56
CA LEU A 101 11.66 3.78 2.28
C LEU A 101 11.49 3.52 3.78
N ARG A 102 10.45 4.08 4.40
CA ARG A 102 10.18 3.88 5.82
C ARG A 102 9.95 2.40 6.13
N ALA A 103 9.13 1.71 5.33
CA ALA A 103 8.88 0.30 5.52
C ALA A 103 10.15 -0.56 5.40
N ALA A 104 11.05 -0.23 4.46
CA ALA A 104 12.33 -0.91 4.29
C ALA A 104 13.24 -0.71 5.51
N VAL A 105 13.39 0.54 5.97
CA VAL A 105 14.22 0.87 7.14
C VAL A 105 13.66 0.26 8.42
N ASP A 106 12.34 0.32 8.62
CA ASP A 106 11.65 -0.30 9.77
C ASP A 106 11.80 -1.83 9.78
N ALA A 107 11.92 -2.45 8.60
CA ALA A 107 12.20 -3.88 8.46
C ALA A 107 13.69 -4.23 8.66
N GLY A 108 14.59 -3.25 8.72
CA GLY A 108 16.04 -3.45 8.84
C GLY A 108 16.76 -3.67 7.50
N ILE A 109 16.14 -3.27 6.39
CA ILE A 109 16.76 -3.33 5.05
C ILE A 109 17.61 -2.07 4.82
N THR A 110 18.86 -2.27 4.40
CA THR A 110 19.74 -1.18 3.96
C THR A 110 19.36 -0.73 2.55
N VAL A 111 18.89 0.51 2.43
CA VAL A 111 18.53 1.12 1.14
C VAL A 111 19.69 1.95 0.62
N LEU A 112 20.11 1.68 -0.63
CA LEU A 112 21.25 2.34 -1.28
C LEU A 112 20.84 3.38 -2.32
N ALA A 113 19.57 3.38 -2.74
CA ALA A 113 19.03 4.39 -3.63
C ALA A 113 17.55 4.64 -3.35
N ASN A 114 17.10 5.89 -3.47
CA ASN A 114 15.69 6.22 -3.36
C ASN A 114 15.25 7.26 -4.38
N ALA A 115 13.97 7.19 -4.74
CA ALA A 115 13.27 8.19 -5.54
C ALA A 115 11.85 8.38 -4.99
N PRO A 116 11.15 9.48 -5.24
CA PRO A 116 11.69 10.71 -5.84
C PRO A 116 12.53 11.51 -4.83
N THR A 117 13.65 12.04 -5.28
CA THR A 117 14.47 13.08 -4.61
C THR A 117 14.77 14.20 -5.61
N PRO A 118 15.25 15.39 -5.18
CA PRO A 118 15.64 16.45 -6.10
C PRO A 118 16.69 16.01 -7.13
N GLU A 119 17.62 15.14 -6.74
CA GLU A 119 18.67 14.60 -7.61
C GLU A 119 18.19 13.41 -8.46
N ALA A 120 17.26 12.61 -7.92
CA ALA A 120 16.68 11.44 -8.58
C ALA A 120 15.14 11.53 -8.60
N PRO A 121 14.53 12.27 -9.54
CA PRO A 121 13.07 12.41 -9.60
C PRO A 121 12.35 11.11 -10.03
N SER A 122 13.09 10.13 -10.57
CA SER A 122 12.56 8.84 -11.02
C SER A 122 13.44 7.69 -10.55
N MET A 123 12.86 6.49 -10.47
CA MET A 123 13.61 5.28 -10.12
C MET A 123 14.75 5.03 -11.12
N ALA A 124 14.52 5.22 -12.42
CA ALA A 124 15.56 5.07 -13.44
C ALA A 124 16.77 5.98 -13.16
N LYS A 125 16.52 7.23 -12.72
CA LYS A 125 17.60 8.15 -12.38
C LYS A 125 18.33 7.75 -11.09
N ALA A 126 17.61 7.24 -10.10
CA ALA A 126 18.20 6.74 -8.85
C ALA A 126 19.13 5.55 -9.12
N VAL A 127 18.72 4.62 -9.99
CA VAL A 127 19.54 3.47 -10.41
C VAL A 127 20.75 3.91 -11.22
N ASP A 128 20.61 4.85 -12.16
CA ASP A 128 21.73 5.43 -12.92
C ASP A 128 22.78 6.07 -11.99
N ILE A 129 22.36 6.83 -10.98
CA ILE A 129 23.26 7.40 -9.98
C ILE A 129 23.95 6.30 -9.17
N TYR A 130 23.21 5.29 -8.73
CA TYR A 130 23.76 4.16 -7.98
C TYR A 130 24.84 3.43 -8.79
N LEU A 131 24.54 3.05 -10.04
CA LEU A 131 25.48 2.33 -10.90
C LEU A 131 26.77 3.14 -11.14
N ARG A 132 26.67 4.45 -11.37
CA ARG A 132 27.85 5.32 -11.54
C ARG A 132 28.74 5.34 -10.31
N LYS A 133 28.15 5.38 -9.11
CA LYS A 133 28.91 5.35 -7.85
C LYS A 133 29.62 4.01 -7.67
N VAL A 134 28.96 2.90 -7.99
CA VAL A 134 29.56 1.55 -7.97
C VAL A 134 30.72 1.46 -8.97
N GLU A 135 30.54 1.94 -10.21
CA GLU A 135 31.59 1.95 -11.24
C GLU A 135 32.80 2.80 -10.84
N ALA A 136 32.57 3.92 -10.14
CA ALA A 136 33.61 4.79 -9.63
C ALA A 136 34.31 4.24 -8.37
N GLY A 137 33.81 3.14 -7.78
CA GLY A 137 34.32 2.58 -6.52
C GLY A 137 34.02 3.45 -5.30
N GLU A 138 33.01 4.32 -5.38
CA GLU A 138 32.60 5.18 -4.28
C GLU A 138 31.80 4.39 -3.24
N GLU A 139 32.01 4.71 -1.96
CA GLU A 139 31.22 4.14 -0.88
C GLU A 139 29.83 4.80 -0.86
N ILE A 140 28.78 3.99 -1.00
CA ILE A 140 27.39 4.48 -1.09
C ILE A 140 26.79 4.49 0.30
N GLU A 141 26.59 5.70 0.86
CA GLU A 141 25.95 5.85 2.16
C GLU A 141 24.48 5.38 2.12
N PRO A 142 24.03 4.60 3.13
CA PRO A 142 22.63 4.21 3.26
C PRO A 142 21.70 5.41 3.36
N VAL A 143 20.58 5.35 2.64
CA VAL A 143 19.55 6.38 2.70
C VAL A 143 18.85 6.31 4.05
N SER A 144 18.92 7.40 4.82
CA SER A 144 18.18 7.54 6.09
C SER A 144 16.79 8.14 5.87
N VAL A 145 15.85 7.81 6.75
CA VAL A 145 14.52 8.44 6.77
C VAL A 145 14.70 9.85 7.35
N VAL A 146 14.48 10.89 6.54
CA VAL A 146 14.44 12.28 7.03
C VAL A 146 13.15 12.47 7.83
N THR A 147 13.22 12.34 9.16
CA THR A 147 12.09 12.56 10.07
C THR A 147 11.77 14.05 10.18
N ASP A 148 10.89 14.53 9.31
CA ASP A 148 10.20 15.80 9.54
C ASP A 148 9.05 15.51 10.52
N THR A 149 9.23 15.88 11.79
CA THR A 149 8.31 15.58 12.91
C THR A 149 6.86 16.00 12.62
N ARG A 150 6.66 16.99 11.75
CA ARG A 150 5.32 17.44 11.29
C ARG A 150 4.66 16.47 10.31
N LYS A 151 5.44 15.82 9.43
CA LYS A 151 4.93 14.79 8.51
C LYS A 151 4.64 13.50 9.24
N GLU A 152 5.46 13.16 10.24
CA GLU A 152 5.21 11.99 11.08
C GLU A 152 3.88 12.07 11.84
N GLU A 153 3.54 13.23 12.42
CA GLU A 153 2.24 13.43 13.05
C GLU A 153 1.09 13.31 12.04
N PHE A 154 1.27 13.78 10.80
CA PHE A 154 0.25 13.68 9.76
C PHE A 154 0.02 12.22 9.32
N ILE A 155 1.09 11.46 9.06
CA ILE A 155 1.02 10.05 8.66
C ILE A 155 0.47 9.19 9.80
N ARG A 156 0.95 9.42 11.04
CA ARG A 156 0.46 8.72 12.24
C ARG A 156 -1.01 9.01 12.51
N ASN A 157 -1.47 10.25 12.31
CA ASN A 157 -2.88 10.60 12.45
C ASN A 157 -3.75 9.98 11.34
N GLN A 158 -3.26 9.86 10.11
CA GLN A 158 -3.97 9.14 9.04
C GLN A 158 -4.04 7.62 9.32
N GLN A 159 -2.92 6.99 9.65
CA GLN A 159 -2.87 5.55 9.95
C GLN A 159 -3.69 5.20 11.20
N ASN A 160 -3.65 6.01 12.26
CA ASN A 160 -4.48 5.80 13.45
C ASN A 160 -5.98 6.00 13.18
N LYS A 161 -6.38 6.90 12.26
CA LYS A 161 -7.78 7.02 11.83
C LYS A 161 -8.24 5.77 11.08
N LEU A 162 -7.40 5.22 10.20
CA LEU A 162 -7.68 3.98 9.46
C LEU A 162 -7.71 2.75 10.39
N ALA A 163 -6.78 2.65 11.34
CA ALA A 163 -6.69 1.54 12.29
C ALA A 163 -7.80 1.57 13.37
N LYS A 164 -8.16 2.75 13.90
CA LYS A 164 -9.28 2.87 14.86
C LYS A 164 -10.63 2.56 14.22
N LYS A 165 -10.85 2.89 12.94
CA LYS A 165 -12.04 2.43 12.20
C LYS A 165 -12.10 0.92 12.07
N SER A 166 -10.97 0.25 11.84
CA SER A 166 -10.89 -1.21 11.74
C SER A 166 -11.09 -1.91 13.10
N ARG A 167 -10.53 -1.37 14.19
CA ARG A 167 -10.58 -2.01 15.53
C ARG A 167 -11.94 -1.91 16.24
N VAL A 168 -12.79 -0.94 15.91
CA VAL A 168 -14.14 -0.80 16.47
C VAL A 168 -15.12 -1.86 15.90
N ARG A 169 -14.75 -2.60 14.85
CA ARG A 169 -15.60 -3.57 14.13
C ARG A 169 -15.15 -5.04 14.28
N ARG A 170 -14.90 -5.53 15.50
CA ARG A 170 -15.03 -6.97 15.77
C ARG A 170 -16.35 -7.22 16.50
N PRO A 171 -17.37 -7.83 15.87
CA PRO A 171 -18.48 -8.41 16.61
C PRO A 171 -17.94 -9.61 17.40
N GLY A 172 -18.23 -9.66 18.70
CA GLY A 172 -17.97 -10.84 19.51
C GLY A 172 -18.70 -12.05 18.95
N THR A 173 -17.98 -13.17 18.86
CA THR A 173 -18.53 -14.50 18.59
C THR A 173 -19.59 -14.85 19.64
N SER A 174 -20.86 -14.91 19.25
CA SER A 174 -21.91 -15.57 20.03
C SER A 174 -22.23 -16.92 19.40
N GLU A 175 -21.96 -17.99 20.15
CA GLU A 175 -22.27 -19.39 19.84
C GLU A 175 -23.76 -19.62 19.54
N PRO A 176 -24.10 -20.67 18.75
CA PRO A 176 -25.49 -21.05 18.52
C PRO A 176 -26.01 -21.87 19.72
N ARG A 177 -27.09 -21.40 20.36
CA ARG A 177 -27.85 -22.23 21.31
C ARG A 177 -28.75 -23.20 20.55
N LYS A 178 -28.75 -24.45 21.02
CA LYS A 178 -29.58 -25.60 20.61
C LYS A 178 -31.07 -25.33 20.70
#